data_AF-A0A7C4SEG5-F1
#
_entry.id   AF-A0A7C4SEG5-F1
#
_cell.length_a   1.000
_cell.length_b   1.000
_cell.length_c   1.000
_cell.angle_alpha   90.00
_cell.angle_beta   90.00
_cell.angle_gamma   90.00
#
_symmetry.space_group_name_H-M   'P 1'
#
loop_
_entity.id
_entity.type
_entity.pdbx_description
1 polymer ?
#
loop_
_entity_poly.entity_id
_entity_poly.type
_entity_poly.pdbx_seq_one_letter_code
_entity_poly.pdbx_strand_id
1 'polypeptide(L)'
;MNIVGTGVRRWEKNPGARGSGKQCPLCGSKGTEVKQTRHARLYECRRCGIMWERDKGALYNLAAKYLERMRNNETTERALASLRQWLKAHPRALQR
;
A
#
# COMPACT_ATOMS: atom_id res chain seq x y z
N MET A 1 -5.94 -39.45 -19.30
CA MET A 1 -5.54 -38.58 -18.18
C MET A 1 -4.40 -37.70 -18.66
N ASN A 2 -4.68 -36.46 -19.06
CA ASN A 2 -3.64 -35.53 -19.52
C ASN A 2 -3.54 -34.39 -18.51
N ILE A 3 -2.45 -34.39 -17.75
CA ILE A 3 -2.11 -33.34 -16.79
C ILE A 3 -1.52 -32.19 -17.61
N VAL A 4 -2.36 -31.24 -17.99
CA VAL A 4 -1.98 -30.09 -18.80
C VAL A 4 -1.20 -29.10 -17.91
N GLY A 5 0.07 -28.90 -18.26
CA GLY A 5 0.81 -27.66 -18.05
C GLY A 5 0.98 -27.18 -16.61
N THR A 6 2.16 -27.41 -16.04
CA THR A 6 2.74 -26.57 -14.98
C THR A 6 2.97 -25.16 -15.51
N GLY A 7 1.89 -24.38 -15.63
CA GLY A 7 1.93 -22.97 -15.93
C GLY A 7 2.58 -22.24 -14.77
N VAL A 8 3.87 -21.95 -14.90
CA VAL A 8 4.58 -20.96 -14.07
C VAL A 8 3.67 -19.74 -13.96
N ARG A 9 3.16 -19.46 -12.75
CA ARG A 9 2.11 -18.47 -12.59
C ARG A 9 2.67 -17.11 -13.03
N ARG A 10 1.94 -16.39 -13.88
CA ARG A 10 2.27 -15.12 -14.57
C ARG A 10 2.80 -13.97 -13.67
N TRP A 11 2.94 -14.17 -12.37
CA TRP A 11 3.25 -13.16 -11.36
C TRP A 11 4.75 -12.92 -11.14
N GLU A 12 5.64 -13.85 -11.54
CA GLU A 12 7.09 -13.73 -11.30
C GLU A 12 7.80 -12.66 -12.15
N LYS A 13 7.16 -12.17 -13.22
CA LYS A 13 7.79 -11.23 -14.18
C LYS A 13 7.23 -9.80 -14.15
N ASN A 14 6.83 -9.26 -12.99
CA ASN A 14 6.33 -7.88 -12.96
C ASN A 14 6.87 -7.03 -11.78
N PRO A 15 7.88 -6.18 -12.00
CA PRO A 15 8.51 -5.36 -10.95
C PRO A 15 7.62 -4.21 -10.42
N GLY A 16 6.38 -4.06 -10.89
CA GLY A 16 5.45 -2.96 -10.54
C GLY A 16 4.75 -3.06 -9.17
N ALA A 17 4.90 -4.19 -8.46
CA ALA A 17 4.29 -4.41 -7.14
C ALA A 17 5.03 -3.73 -5.98
N ARG A 18 5.93 -2.78 -6.24
CA ARG A 18 6.66 -2.09 -5.17
C ARG A 18 5.74 -1.09 -4.47
N GLY A 19 5.39 -1.34 -3.21
CA GLY A 19 4.78 -0.33 -2.35
C GLY A 19 5.79 0.80 -2.11
N SER A 20 5.53 2.00 -2.64
CA SER A 20 6.43 3.14 -2.43
C SER A 20 6.15 3.77 -1.07
N GLY A 21 7.14 3.76 -0.17
CA GLY A 21 7.02 4.47 1.11
C GLY A 21 6.91 5.99 1.00
N LYS A 22 7.16 6.55 -0.19
CA LYS A 22 7.04 7.99 -0.48
C LYS A 22 5.67 8.39 -1.02
N GLN A 23 4.78 7.43 -1.30
CA GLN A 23 3.42 7.71 -1.79
C GLN A 23 2.43 7.69 -0.63
N CYS A 24 1.47 8.61 -0.69
CA CYS A 24 0.37 8.71 0.26
C CYS A 24 -0.44 7.40 0.26
N PRO A 25 -0.57 6.73 1.41
CA PRO A 25 -1.32 5.48 1.48
C PRO A 25 -2.84 5.62 1.29
N LEU A 26 -3.40 6.83 1.34
CA LEU A 26 -4.81 7.07 1.02
C LEU A 26 -5.05 7.34 -0.47
N CYS A 27 -4.34 8.31 -1.06
CA CYS A 27 -4.64 8.84 -2.40
C CYS A 27 -3.55 8.58 -3.45
N GLY A 28 -2.45 7.91 -3.09
CA GLY A 28 -1.34 7.61 -3.99
C GLY A 28 -0.47 8.80 -4.40
N SER A 29 -0.82 10.02 -4.00
CA SER A 29 -0.02 11.23 -4.31
C SER A 29 1.36 11.17 -3.66
N LYS A 30 2.37 11.81 -4.28
CA LYS A 30 3.72 11.91 -3.71
C LYS A 30 3.67 12.66 -2.37
N GLY A 31 4.24 12.08 -1.33
CA GLY A 31 4.42 12.71 -0.03
C GLY A 31 5.61 13.66 -0.01
N THR A 32 5.52 14.68 0.83
CA THR A 32 6.63 15.57 1.15
C THR A 32 7.28 15.08 2.43
N GLU A 33 8.61 14.91 2.43
CA GLU A 33 9.34 14.57 3.64
C GLU A 33 9.32 15.77 4.60
N VAL A 34 8.84 15.56 5.83
CA VAL A 34 8.65 16.64 6.81
C VAL A 34 9.58 16.52 8.02
N LYS A 35 10.04 15.30 8.33
CA LYS A 35 10.93 15.05 9.45
C LYS A 35 11.76 13.80 9.20
N GLN A 36 13.04 13.86 9.52
CA GLN A 36 13.90 12.69 9.63
C GLN A 36 14.33 12.52 11.08
N THR A 37 14.12 11.33 11.62
CA THR A 37 14.62 10.92 12.95
C THR A 37 15.72 9.87 12.78
N ARG A 38 16.34 9.46 13.88
CA ARG A 38 17.27 8.31 13.92
C ARG A 38 16.63 7.02 13.37
N HIS A 39 15.32 6.86 13.54
CA HIS A 39 14.62 5.60 13.31
C HIS A 39 13.68 5.62 12.10
N ALA A 40 13.24 6.79 11.63
CA ALA A 40 12.26 6.90 10.56
C ALA A 40 12.33 8.21 9.80
N ARG A 41 11.81 8.19 8.56
CA ARG A 41 11.51 9.39 7.78
C ARG A 41 10.00 9.55 7.72
N LEU A 42 9.49 10.68 8.19
CA LEU A 42 8.08 11.02 8.15
C LEU A 42 7.78 11.83 6.89
N TYR A 43 6.69 11.46 6.25
CA TYR A 43 6.13 12.12 5.08
C TYR A 43 4.74 12.63 5.40
N GLU A 44 4.33 13.71 4.73
CA GLU A 44 2.99 14.28 4.79
C GLU A 44 2.37 14.34 3.39
N CYS A 45 1.07 14.08 3.28
CA CYS A 45 0.32 14.26 2.05
C CYS A 45 -0.40 15.60 2.07
N ARG A 46 -0.03 16.51 1.16
CA ARG A 46 -0.69 17.82 1.00
C ARG A 46 -2.15 17.75 0.54
N ARG A 47 -2.64 16.59 0.06
CA ARG A 47 -4.04 16.40 -0.34
C ARG A 47 -4.90 15.79 0.76
N CYS A 48 -4.39 14.80 1.49
CA CYS A 48 -5.15 14.07 2.51
C CYS A 48 -4.91 14.56 3.93
N GLY A 49 -3.83 15.31 4.18
CA GLY A 49 -3.42 15.76 5.52
C GLY A 49 -2.86 14.66 6.43
N ILE A 50 -2.74 13.41 5.96
CA ILE A 50 -2.13 12.33 6.75
C ILE A 50 -0.61 12.41 6.74
N MET A 51 0.00 12.00 7.86
CA MET A 51 1.44 11.79 7.96
C MET A 51 1.76 10.31 8.22
N TRP A 52 2.87 9.83 7.68
CA TRP A 52 3.29 8.44 7.81
C TRP A 52 4.81 8.31 7.83
N GLU A 53 5.30 7.30 8.54
CA GLU A 53 6.67 6.81 8.39
C GLU A 53 6.83 6.07 7.07
N ARG A 54 7.96 6.29 6.40
CA ARG A 54 8.26 5.72 5.08
C ARG A 54 8.00 4.21 5.00
N ASP A 55 8.48 3.44 5.98
CA ASP A 55 8.41 1.98 5.93
C ASP A 55 6.99 1.47 6.19
N LYS A 56 6.28 2.09 7.14
CA LYS A 56 4.86 1.82 7.38
C LYS A 56 4.00 2.17 6.17
N GLY A 57 4.29 3.29 5.51
CA GLY A 57 3.65 3.66 4.24
C GLY A 57 3.95 2.66 3.12
N ALA A 58 5.19 2.16 3.04
CA ALA A 58 5.56 1.14 2.05
C ALA A 58 4.78 -0.17 2.26
N LEU A 59 4.68 -0.63 3.51
CA LEU A 59 3.92 -1.81 3.89
C LEU A 59 2.43 -1.67 3.54
N TYR A 60 1.83 -0.55 3.93
CA TYR A 60 0.43 -0.26 3.60
C TYR A 60 0.20 -0.26 2.07
N ASN A 61 1.06 0.44 1.33
CA ASN A 61 0.95 0.53 -0.13
C ASN A 61 1.15 -0.82 -0.81
N LEU A 62 2.01 -1.68 -0.25
CA LEU A 62 2.18 -3.05 -0.72
C LEU A 62 0.90 -3.87 -0.50
N ALA A 63 0.30 -3.80 0.69
CA ALA A 63 -0.96 -4.47 0.99
C ALA A 63 -2.10 -4.00 0.10
N ALA A 64 -2.24 -2.68 -0.10
CA ALA A 64 -3.26 -2.11 -0.98
C ALA A 64 -3.07 -2.59 -2.42
N LYS A 65 -1.85 -2.55 -2.96
CA LYS A 65 -1.54 -3.05 -4.32
C LYS A 65 -1.80 -4.55 -4.47
N TYR A 66 -1.48 -5.33 -3.44
CA TYR A 66 -1.76 -6.75 -3.44
C TYR A 66 -3.27 -7.00 -3.54
N LEU A 67 -4.07 -6.32 -2.70
CA LEU A 67 -5.52 -6.40 -2.74
C LEU A 67 -6.09 -5.93 -4.08
N GLU A 68 -5.59 -4.82 -4.62
CA GLU A 68 -5.98 -4.30 -5.95
C GLU A 68 -5.74 -5.32 -7.06
N ARG A 69 -4.62 -6.04 -7.01
CA ARG A 69 -4.28 -7.06 -7.99
C ARG A 69 -5.09 -8.35 -7.82
N MET A 70 -5.53 -8.61 -6.60
CA MET A 70 -6.40 -9.73 -6.24
C MET A 70 -7.88 -9.40 -6.40
N ARG A 71 -8.27 -8.22 -6.94
CA ARG A 71 -9.67 -7.82 -7.20
C ARG A 71 -10.36 -8.73 -8.22
N ASN A 72 -10.67 -9.94 -7.79
CA ASN A 72 -11.37 -10.97 -8.54
C ASN A 72 -12.58 -11.51 -7.75
N ASN A 73 -12.83 -11.00 -6.54
CA ASN A 73 -13.98 -11.32 -5.72
C ASN A 73 -14.35 -10.17 -4.76
N GLU A 74 -15.60 -10.17 -4.32
CA GLU A 74 -16.18 -9.16 -3.42
C GLU A 74 -15.37 -8.99 -2.11
N THR A 75 -14.83 -10.07 -1.56
CA THR A 75 -14.06 -10.05 -0.32
C THR A 75 -12.82 -9.16 -0.42
N THR A 76 -12.09 -9.23 -1.53
CA THR A 76 -10.88 -8.40 -1.74
C THR A 76 -11.21 -6.92 -1.92
N GLU A 77 -12.35 -6.60 -2.53
CA GLU A 77 -12.83 -5.22 -2.68
C GLU A 77 -13.25 -4.63 -1.34
N ARG A 78 -14.02 -5.40 -0.55
CA ARG A 78 -14.40 -5.03 0.83
C ARG A 78 -13.16 -4.85 1.70
N ALA A 79 -12.18 -5.75 1.61
CA ALA A 79 -10.93 -5.63 2.36
C ALA A 79 -10.15 -4.34 2.00
N LEU A 80 -10.04 -4.02 0.70
CA LEU A 80 -9.39 -2.78 0.27
C LEU A 80 -10.14 -1.53 0.75
N ALA A 81 -11.47 -1.54 0.66
CA ALA A 81 -12.31 -0.45 1.14
C ALA A 81 -12.17 -0.25 2.67
N SER A 82 -12.25 -1.33 3.44
CA SER A 82 -12.07 -1.31 4.89
C SER A 82 -10.68 -0.82 5.29
N LEU A 83 -9.63 -1.25 4.59
CA LEU A 83 -8.26 -0.79 4.84
C LEU A 83 -8.14 0.73 4.65
N ARG A 84 -8.68 1.26 3.55
CA ARG A 84 -8.71 2.71 3.26
C ARG A 84 -9.54 3.50 4.27
N GLN A 85 -10.71 2.98 4.63
CA GLN A 85 -11.60 3.61 5.60
C GLN A 85 -10.95 3.66 6.99
N TRP A 86 -10.32 2.56 7.41
CA TRP A 86 -9.62 2.49 8.68
C TRP A 86 -8.48 3.51 8.74
N LEU A 87 -7.67 3.64 7.69
CA LEU A 87 -6.61 4.65 7.65
C LEU A 87 -7.14 6.08 7.68
N LYS A 88 -8.28 6.34 7.02
CA LYS A 88 -8.95 7.65 7.08
C LYS A 88 -9.43 7.98 8.50
N ALA A 89 -9.94 6.99 9.22
CA ALA A 89 -10.38 7.14 10.62
C ALA A 89 -9.20 7.26 11.60
N HIS A 90 -8.03 6.69 11.26
CA HIS A 90 -6.84 6.66 12.11
C HIS A 90 -5.63 7.30 11.41
N PRO A 91 -5.65 8.63 11.13
CA PRO A 91 -4.63 9.31 10.33
C PRO A 91 -3.22 9.29 10.93
N ARG A 92 -3.09 8.90 12.21
CA ARG A 92 -1.81 8.75 12.92
C ARG A 92 -1.34 7.31 13.09
N ALA A 93 -2.10 6.32 12.62
CA ALA A 93 -1.75 4.91 12.79
C ALA A 93 -0.39 4.52 12.15
N LEU A 94 0.05 5.29 11.15
CA LEU A 94 1.32 5.08 10.47
C LEU A 94 2.48 5.93 11.06
N GLN A 95 2.28 6.52 12.23
CA GLN A 95 3.28 7.26 13.00
C GLN A 95 3.58 6.45 14.27
N ARG A 96 4.84 6.27 14.66
CA ARG A 96 5.24 5.72 15.95
C ARG A 96 5.85 6.81 16.81
#